data_AF-A0A6H2A713-F1
#
_entry.id   AF-A0A6H2A713-F1
#
_cell.length_a   1.000
_cell.length_b   1.000
_cell.length_c   1.000
_cell.angle_alpha   90.00
_cell.angle_beta   90.00
_cell.angle_gamma   90.00
#
_symmetry.space_group_name_H-M   'P 1'
#
loop_
_entity.id
_entity.type
_entity.pdbx_description
1 polymer ?
#
loop_
_entity_poly.entity_id
_entity_poly.type
_entity_poly.pdbx_seq_one_letter_code
_entity_poly.pdbx_strand_id
1 'polypeptide(L)' 'MKTIDFAGRTVVTDHITSFYIEAGDTICITLSGGELLKEQFAIEEVQAVIDNLKYIFSDTKHI' A
#
# COMPACT_ATOMS: atom_id res chain seq x y z
N MET A 1 -10.92 -12.14 -2.13
CA MET A 1 -9.59 -11.61 -2.48
C MET A 1 -9.77 -10.16 -2.89
N LYS A 2 -9.26 -9.21 -2.10
CA LYS A 2 -9.29 -7.78 -2.44
C LYS A 2 -7.98 -7.41 -3.16
N THR A 3 -8.02 -6.45 -4.07
CA THR A 3 -6.85 -5.98 -4.82
C THR A 3 -6.81 -4.46 -4.82
N ILE A 4 -5.62 -3.88 -4.86
CA ILE A 4 -5.41 -2.44 -5.11
C ILE A 4 -4.65 -2.23 -6.40
N ASP A 5 -4.91 -1.11 -7.06
CA ASP A 5 -3.96 -0.57 -8.01
C ASP A 5 -2.93 0.26 -7.24
N PHE A 6 -1.66 -0.16 -7.32
CA PHE A 6 -0.53 0.57 -6.80
C PHE A 6 0.38 0.92 -7.98
N ALA A 7 0.27 2.16 -8.45
CA ALA A 7 1.07 2.67 -9.56
C ALA A 7 0.91 1.88 -10.88
N GLY A 8 -0.34 1.50 -11.21
CA GLY A 8 -0.63 0.67 -12.39
C GLY A 8 -0.31 -0.81 -12.20
N ARG A 9 0.06 -1.24 -10.98
CA ARG A 9 0.23 -2.66 -10.62
C ARG A 9 -0.93 -3.11 -9.76
N THR A 10 -1.62 -4.16 -10.19
CA THR A 10 -2.60 -4.84 -9.34
C THR A 10 -1.90 -5.64 -8.25
N VAL A 11 -2.04 -5.22 -6.99
CA VAL A 11 -1.49 -5.88 -5.81
C VAL A 11 -2.62 -6.56 -5.04
N VAL A 12 -2.46 -7.84 -4.73
CA VAL A 12 -3.42 -8.58 -3.88
C VAL A 12 -3.19 -8.18 -2.42
N THR A 13 -4.23 -7.69 -1.75
CA THR A 13 -4.11 -7.11 -0.40
C THR A 13 -3.67 -8.13 0.65
N ASP A 14 -4.06 -9.38 0.49
CA ASP A 14 -3.76 -10.48 1.42
C ASP A 14 -2.25 -10.81 1.44
N HIS A 15 -1.51 -10.35 0.43
CA HIS A 15 -0.06 -10.46 0.38
C HIS A 15 0.64 -9.25 1.01
N ILE A 16 -0.06 -8.17 1.34
CA ILE A 16 0.59 -7.00 1.91
C ILE A 16 0.86 -7.23 3.40
N THR A 17 2.13 -7.18 3.80
CA THR A 17 2.56 -7.36 5.19
C THR A 17 2.70 -6.05 5.96
N SER A 18 3.19 -5.01 5.28
CA SER A 18 3.37 -3.67 5.85
C SER A 18 3.49 -2.62 4.75
N PHE A 19 3.31 -1.36 5.12
CA PHE A 19 3.62 -0.22 4.27
C PHE A 19 4.21 0.92 5.10
N TYR A 20 5.03 1.77 4.47
CA TYR A 20 5.62 2.94 5.10
C TYR A 20 5.90 4.03 4.07
N ILE A 21 6.15 5.25 4.54
CA ILE A 21 6.49 6.41 3.71
C ILE A 21 7.97 6.72 3.95
N GLU A 22 8.77 6.76 2.89
CA GLU A 22 10.22 6.98 3.00
C GLU A 22 10.59 8.47 2.92
N ALA A 23 10.04 9.21 1.96
CA ALA A 23 10.42 10.59 1.64
C ALA A 23 9.23 11.56 1.51
N GLY A 24 8.18 11.35 2.29
CA GLY A 24 6.96 12.18 2.28
C GLY A 24 6.07 11.98 1.04
N ASP A 25 6.66 11.70 -0.12
CA ASP A 25 5.98 11.43 -1.39
C ASP A 25 6.13 9.99 -1.89
N THR A 26 7.03 9.24 -1.26
CA THR A 26 7.40 7.89 -1.67
C THR A 26 6.77 6.86 -0.73
N ILE A 27 5.92 6.01 -1.29
CA ILE A 27 5.22 4.96 -0.55
C ILE A 27 5.87 3.62 -0.88
N CYS A 28 6.13 2.85 0.18
CA CYS A 28 6.72 1.53 0.11
C CYS A 28 5.73 0.50 0.66
N ILE A 29 5.52 -0.60 -0.06
CA ILE A 29 4.66 -1.73 0.32
C ILE A 29 5.51 -3.00 0.34
N THR A 30 5.51 -3.70 1.48
CA THR A 30 6.20 -5.00 1.62
C THR A 30 5.21 -6.14 1.44
N LEU A 31 5.49 -7.05 0.51
CA LEU A 31 4.68 -8.23 0.24
C LEU A 31 5.16 -9.48 0.98
N SER A 32 4.26 -10.46 1.13
CA SER A 32 4.56 -11.79 1.66
C SER A 32 5.50 -12.50 0.70
N GLY A 33 6.75 -12.67 1.13
CA GLY A 33 7.87 -13.08 0.27
C GLY A 33 9.05 -12.12 0.31
N GLY A 34 8.90 -10.95 0.95
CA GLY A 34 9.97 -9.96 1.11
C GLY A 34 10.17 -9.04 -0.09
N GLU A 35 9.30 -9.13 -1.09
CA GLU A 35 9.28 -8.17 -2.20
C GLU A 35 8.84 -6.79 -1.69
N LEU A 36 9.56 -5.76 -2.12
CA LEU A 36 9.28 -4.36 -1.79
C LEU A 36 8.84 -3.63 -3.06
N LEU A 37 7.59 -3.18 -3.07
CA LEU A 37 7.09 -2.25 -4.08
C LEU A 37 7.33 -0.83 -3.58
N LYS A 38 7.98 -0.02 -4.40
CA LYS A 38 8.30 1.38 -4.08
C LYS A 38 7.86 2.25 -5.24
N GLU A 39 7.07 3.27 -4.93
CA GLU A 39 6.65 4.26 -5.91
C GLU A 39 6.63 5.66 -5.31
N GLN A 40 7.01 6.64 -6.14
CA GLN A 40 6.87 8.05 -5.84
C GLN A 40 5.56 8.57 -6.43
N PHE A 41 4.70 9.14 -5.58
CA PHE A 41 3.44 9.73 -5.98
C PHE A 41 3.54 11.25 -5.99
N ALA A 42 2.63 11.92 -6.72
CA ALA A 42 2.46 13.35 -6.52
C ALA A 42 1.98 13.60 -5.07
N ILE A 43 2.47 14.66 -4.43
CA ILE A 43 2.17 14.98 -3.02
C ILE A 43 0.65 15.02 -2.75
N GLU A 44 -0.14 15.47 -3.72
CA GLU A 44 -1.61 15.52 -3.65
C GLU A 44 -2.28 14.13 -3.64
N GLU A 45 -1.64 13.12 -4.22
CA GLU A 45 -2.15 11.75 -4.31
C GLU A 45 -1.72 10.88 -3.12
N VAL A 46 -0.58 11.21 -2.50
CA VAL A 46 0.01 10.46 -1.38
C VAL A 46 -1.02 10.19 -0.28
N GLN A 47 -1.78 11.22 0.11
CA GLN A 47 -2.77 11.09 1.18
C GLN A 47 -3.90 10.11 0.81
N ALA A 48 -4.38 10.17 -0.43
CA ALA A 48 -5.42 9.26 -0.92
C ALA A 48 -4.91 7.80 -0.97
N VAL A 49 -3.67 7.58 -1.41
CA VAL A 49 -3.04 6.25 -1.41
C VAL A 49 -2.89 5.72 0.01
N ILE A 50 -2.44 6.55 0.96
CA ILE A 50 -2.31 6.18 2.37
C ILE A 50 -3.67 5.80 2.97
N ASP A 51 -4.72 6.57 2.71
CA ASP A 51 -6.05 6.30 3.28
C ASP A 51 -6.65 5.01 2.71
N ASN A 52 -6.44 4.72 1.42
CA ASN A 52 -6.79 3.44 0.81
C ASN A 52 -6.02 2.27 1.47
N LEU A 53 -4.71 2.42 1.68
CA LEU A 53 -3.91 1.41 2.38
C LEU A 53 -4.42 1.19 3.81
N LYS A 54 -4.62 2.26 4.58
CA LYS A 54 -5.15 2.19 5.95
C LYS A 54 -6.51 1.48 6.02
N TYR A 55 -7.40 1.74 5.07
CA TYR A 55 -8.70 1.07 5.02
C TYR A 55 -8.55 -0.45 4.90
N ILE A 56 -7.62 -0.92 4.06
CA ILE A 56 -7.32 -2.35 3.87
C ILE A 56 -6.76 -2.98 5.16
N PHE A 57 -5.85 -2.29 5.84
CA PHE A 57 -5.26 -2.76 7.10
C PHE A 57 -6.19 -2.65 8.31
N SER A 58 -7.16 -1.73 8.28
CA SER A 58 -8.16 -1.61 9.34
C SER A 58 -9.20 -2.72 9.27
N ASP A 59 -9.55 -3.16 8.06
CA ASP A 59 -10.52 -4.23 7.81
C ASP A 59 -9.98 -5.61 8.26
N THR A 60 -8.65 -5.79 8.28
CA THR A 60 -7.97 -7.02 8.71
C THR A 60 -7.88 -7.20 10.23
N LYS A 61 -8.38 -6.25 11.05
CA LYS A 61 -8.43 -6.35 12.52
C LYS A 61 -9.73 -6.93 13.10
N HIS A 62 -10.65 -7.44 12.26
CA HIS A 62 -11.85 -8.14 12.70
C HIS A 62 -11.79 -9.65 12.43
N ILE A 63 -10.83 -10.36 13.05
CA ILE A 63 -10.88 -11.82 13.23
C ILE A 63 -10.32 -12.16 14.61
#